data_AF-L9MFZ4-F1
#
_entry.id   AF-L9MFZ4-F1
#
_cell.length_a   1.000
_cell.length_b   1.000
_cell.length_c   1.000
_cell.angle_alpha   90.00
_cell.angle_beta   90.00
_cell.angle_gamma   90.00
#
_symmetry.space_group_name_H-M   'P 1'
#
loop_
_entity.id
_entity.type
_entity.pdbx_description
1 polymer ?
#
loop_
_entity_poly.entity_id
_entity_poly.type
_entity_poly.pdbx_seq_one_letter_code
_entity_poly.pdbx_strand_id
1 'polypeptide(L)'
;MGKTAKLDISDPSANMFRTRLRAALKEKPDFAGEYVKTMWGCGASCRMYSFVNKRTGQLLADGFGGETRPDVVETRANSRLLVTKDQHMDQNYDVEQVTTRFYVLEKNGFKLLKTIVEPVSKNQK
;
A
#
# COMPACT_ATOMS: atom_id res chain seq x y z
N MET A 1 -27.49 1.82 3.58
CA MET A 1 -26.17 1.19 3.84
C MET A 1 -26.06 -0.02 2.92
N GLY A 2 -25.20 0.03 1.90
CA GLY A 2 -25.09 -1.03 0.89
C GLY A 2 -24.42 -2.28 1.45
N LYS A 3 -24.89 -3.47 1.03
CA LYS A 3 -24.38 -4.77 1.46
C LYS A 3 -22.84 -4.81 1.35
N THR A 4 -22.16 -4.97 2.48
CA THR A 4 -20.71 -5.18 2.54
C THR A 4 -20.39 -6.49 1.81
N ALA A 5 -19.46 -6.47 0.85
CA ALA A 5 -19.03 -7.69 0.18
C ALA A 5 -18.50 -8.72 1.19
N LYS A 6 -18.69 -10.00 0.91
CA LYS A 6 -18.14 -11.07 1.75
C LYS A 6 -16.64 -11.15 1.48
N LEU A 7 -15.83 -10.95 2.52
CA LEU A 7 -14.38 -11.09 2.44
C LEU A 7 -14.00 -12.50 1.95
N ASP A 8 -13.10 -12.58 0.99
CA ASP A 8 -12.54 -13.83 0.51
C ASP A 8 -11.49 -14.35 1.49
N ILE A 9 -11.89 -15.28 2.36
CA ILE A 9 -11.03 -15.87 3.41
C ILE A 9 -10.16 -17.02 2.90
N SER A 10 -10.19 -17.33 1.60
CA SER A 10 -9.26 -18.30 1.01
C SER A 10 -7.83 -17.75 0.96
N ASP A 11 -7.68 -16.43 0.92
CA ASP A 11 -6.39 -15.76 1.05
C ASP A 11 -5.91 -15.82 2.52
N PRO A 12 -4.69 -16.35 2.78
CA PRO A 12 -4.15 -16.45 4.14
C PRO A 12 -4.08 -15.11 4.88
N SER A 13 -3.73 -14.03 4.18
CA SER A 13 -3.70 -12.67 4.74
C SER A 13 -5.11 -12.18 5.03
N ALA A 14 -6.07 -12.47 4.15
CA ALA A 14 -7.46 -12.14 4.39
C ALA A 14 -8.02 -12.85 5.63
N ASN A 15 -7.68 -14.13 5.82
CA ASN A 15 -8.13 -14.89 6.97
C ASN A 15 -7.48 -14.38 8.27
N MET A 16 -6.16 -14.13 8.25
CA MET A 16 -5.40 -13.63 9.40
C MET A 16 -5.89 -12.24 9.84
N PHE A 17 -6.14 -11.33 8.90
CA PHE A 17 -6.55 -9.95 9.18
C PHE A 17 -8.05 -9.69 8.96
N ARG A 18 -8.88 -10.75 8.99
CA ARG A 18 -10.32 -10.70 8.67
C ARG A 18 -11.11 -9.59 9.36
N THR A 19 -10.81 -9.28 10.62
CA THR A 19 -11.51 -8.25 11.38
C THR A 19 -11.22 -6.86 10.83
N ARG A 20 -9.94 -6.57 10.51
CA ARG A 20 -9.52 -5.30 9.92
C ARG A 20 -10.09 -5.14 8.52
N LEU A 21 -10.04 -6.19 7.71
CA LEU A 21 -10.56 -6.15 6.34
C LEU A 21 -12.09 -6.02 6.31
N ARG A 22 -12.81 -6.67 7.23
CA ARG A 22 -14.25 -6.44 7.40
C ARG A 22 -14.58 -5.01 7.84
N ALA A 23 -13.74 -4.39 8.65
CA ALA A 23 -13.90 -2.98 9.00
C ALA A 23 -13.67 -2.08 7.79
N ALA A 24 -12.57 -2.31 7.05
CA ALA A 24 -12.23 -1.57 5.83
C ALA A 24 -13.35 -1.65 4.77
N LEU A 25 -13.97 -2.82 4.58
CA LEU A 25 -15.10 -2.98 3.65
C LEU A 25 -16.34 -2.12 4.01
N LYS A 26 -16.44 -1.62 5.25
CA LYS A 26 -17.49 -0.67 5.66
C LYS A 26 -17.13 0.78 5.35
N GLU A 27 -15.84 1.08 5.16
CA GLU A 27 -15.35 2.43 4.87
C GLU A 27 -15.59 2.82 3.42
N LYS A 28 -15.37 4.10 3.10
CA LYS A 28 -15.45 4.59 1.72
C LYS A 28 -14.18 4.19 0.98
N PRO A 29 -14.26 3.84 -0.33
CA PRO A 29 -13.08 3.63 -1.15
C PRO A 29 -12.15 4.84 -1.10
N ASP A 30 -10.87 4.58 -0.84
CA ASP A 30 -9.79 5.58 -0.82
C ASP A 30 -8.76 5.34 -1.92
N PHE A 31 -9.00 4.35 -2.78
CA PHE A 31 -8.16 4.01 -3.92
C PHE A 31 -8.98 3.50 -5.12
N ALA A 32 -8.67 3.96 -6.33
CA ALA A 32 -9.20 3.45 -7.61
C ALA A 32 -10.75 3.35 -7.71
N GLY A 33 -11.49 4.11 -6.90
CA GLY A 33 -12.96 4.18 -6.89
C GLY A 33 -13.65 3.05 -6.13
N GLU A 34 -12.97 1.93 -5.91
CA GLU A 34 -13.59 0.71 -5.36
C GLU A 34 -12.72 -0.03 -4.33
N TYR A 35 -11.48 0.40 -4.11
CA TYR A 35 -10.56 -0.22 -3.16
C TYR A 35 -10.45 0.59 -1.88
N VAL A 36 -10.27 -0.14 -0.79
CA VAL A 36 -9.94 0.44 0.53
C VAL A 36 -8.55 -0.04 0.90
N LYS A 37 -7.63 0.89 1.12
CA LYS A 37 -6.30 0.64 1.66
C LYS A 37 -6.42 0.22 3.12
N THR A 38 -5.65 -0.80 3.47
CA THR A 38 -5.51 -1.31 4.82
C THR A 38 -4.04 -1.39 5.16
N MET A 39 -3.73 -1.14 6.43
CA MET A 39 -2.35 -1.17 6.93
C MET A 39 -2.31 -1.93 8.25
N TRP A 40 -1.27 -2.74 8.41
CA TRP A 40 -0.96 -3.44 9.67
C TRP A 40 0.56 -3.57 9.83
N GLY A 41 1.03 -3.69 11.07
CA GLY A 41 2.46 -3.91 11.33
C GLY A 41 2.88 -5.35 11.07
N CYS A 42 4.11 -5.55 10.57
CA CYS A 42 4.71 -6.89 10.46
C CYS A 42 5.63 -7.26 11.64
N GLY A 43 5.81 -6.34 12.60
CA GLY A 43 6.84 -6.42 13.66
C GLY A 43 7.87 -5.30 13.48
N ALA A 44 8.78 -5.11 14.45
CA ALA A 44 9.98 -4.26 14.34
C ALA A 44 9.83 -2.93 13.55
N SER A 45 8.78 -2.15 13.83
CA SER A 45 8.47 -0.87 13.14
C SER A 45 8.14 -0.94 11.64
N CYS A 46 8.04 -2.13 11.07
CA CYS A 46 7.61 -2.37 9.69
C CYS A 46 6.09 -2.22 9.55
N ARG A 47 5.64 -1.59 8.46
CA ARG A 47 4.24 -1.48 8.05
C ARG A 47 4.02 -2.26 6.77
N MET A 48 2.93 -3.03 6.69
CA MET A 48 2.45 -3.68 5.49
C MET A 48 1.15 -3.00 5.05
N TYR A 49 0.98 -2.85 3.74
CA TYR A 49 -0.21 -2.29 3.12
C TYR A 49 -0.83 -3.30 2.18
N SER A 50 -2.15 -3.38 2.20
CA SER A 50 -2.93 -4.17 1.25
C SER A 50 -4.22 -3.45 0.89
N PHE A 51 -4.82 -3.85 -0.22
CA PHE A 51 -5.99 -3.18 -0.78
C PHE A 51 -7.10 -4.18 -0.95
N VAL A 52 -8.26 -3.92 -0.35
CA VAL A 52 -9.44 -4.78 -0.49
C VAL A 52 -10.44 -4.15 -1.45
N ASN A 53 -10.88 -4.90 -2.45
CA ASN A 53 -11.93 -4.49 -3.37
C ASN A 53 -13.29 -4.55 -2.63
N LYS A 54 -14.01 -3.44 -2.59
CA LYS A 54 -15.29 -3.32 -1.89
C LYS A 54 -16.44 -4.08 -2.56
N ARG A 55 -16.35 -4.29 -3.88
CA ARG A 55 -17.35 -4.99 -4.68
C ARG A 55 -17.21 -6.51 -4.56
N THR A 56 -15.98 -7.02 -4.59
CA THR A 56 -15.71 -8.48 -4.60
C THR A 56 -15.28 -9.03 -3.24
N GLY A 57 -14.77 -8.20 -2.34
CA GLY A 57 -14.18 -8.65 -1.07
C GLY A 57 -12.81 -9.32 -1.24
N GLN A 58 -12.16 -9.17 -2.39
CA GLN A 58 -10.85 -9.75 -2.69
C GLN A 58 -9.73 -8.75 -2.43
N LEU A 59 -8.60 -9.24 -1.98
CA LEU A 59 -7.37 -8.47 -1.88
C LEU A 59 -6.70 -8.33 -3.25
N LEU A 60 -5.99 -7.23 -3.48
CA LEU A 60 -5.00 -7.19 -4.55
C LEU A 60 -3.86 -8.17 -4.22
N ALA A 61 -3.36 -8.85 -5.26
CA ALA A 61 -2.29 -9.82 -5.12
C ALA A 61 -0.97 -9.19 -4.63
N ASP A 62 -0.74 -7.93 -5.01
CA ASP A 62 0.43 -7.17 -4.60
C ASP A 62 0.16 -6.41 -3.29
N GLY A 63 0.99 -6.69 -2.29
CA GLY A 63 1.15 -5.87 -1.09
C GLY A 63 2.35 -4.93 -1.19
N PHE A 64 2.39 -3.94 -0.29
CA PHE A 64 3.50 -2.99 -0.15
C PHE A 64 3.95 -2.89 1.30
N GLY A 65 5.08 -2.23 1.53
CA GLY A 65 5.75 -2.21 2.83
C GLY A 65 6.38 -3.56 3.17
N GLY A 66 6.66 -3.82 4.44
CA GLY A 66 7.55 -4.92 4.81
C GLY A 66 9.00 -4.45 4.90
N GLU A 67 9.91 -5.40 5.02
CA GLU A 67 11.35 -5.15 4.95
C GLU A 67 11.85 -4.95 3.50
N THR A 68 11.07 -5.39 2.51
CA THR A 68 11.55 -5.56 1.13
C THR A 68 10.81 -4.72 0.09
N ARG A 69 9.65 -4.13 0.44
CA ARG A 69 8.84 -3.33 -0.51
C ARG A 69 8.64 -1.92 0.05
N PRO A 70 8.52 -0.91 -0.84
CA PRO A 70 8.41 0.48 -0.42
C PRO A 70 7.10 0.75 0.34
N ASP A 71 7.13 1.75 1.22
CA ASP A 71 5.97 2.24 1.97
C ASP A 71 4.98 2.94 1.04
N VAL A 72 3.68 2.69 1.23
CA VAL A 72 2.63 3.45 0.54
C VAL A 72 2.48 4.82 1.17
N VAL A 73 2.73 5.88 0.39
CA VAL A 73 2.65 7.26 0.89
C VAL A 73 1.38 7.99 0.46
N GLU A 74 0.84 7.67 -0.71
CA GLU A 74 -0.35 8.36 -1.24
C GLU A 74 -1.21 7.43 -2.08
N THR A 75 -2.52 7.53 -1.84
CA THR A 75 -3.61 6.88 -2.59
C THR A 75 -4.77 7.86 -2.70
N ARG A 76 -5.54 7.79 -3.78
CA ARG A 76 -6.72 8.66 -3.95
C ARG A 76 -7.94 7.88 -4.41
N ALA A 77 -9.09 8.23 -3.84
CA ALA A 77 -10.37 7.58 -4.13
C ALA A 77 -10.75 7.64 -5.61
N ASN A 78 -10.40 8.71 -6.32
CA ASN A 78 -10.73 8.89 -7.74
C ASN A 78 -9.54 8.64 -8.68
N SER A 79 -8.45 8.04 -8.18
CA SER A 79 -7.26 7.77 -8.99
C SER A 79 -6.81 6.33 -8.85
N ARG A 80 -6.31 5.77 -9.96
CA ARG A 80 -5.62 4.47 -10.00
C ARG A 80 -4.13 4.59 -9.71
N LEU A 81 -3.64 5.80 -9.42
CA LEU A 81 -2.25 6.08 -9.11
C LEU A 81 -1.96 5.74 -7.64
N LEU A 82 -0.98 4.88 -7.43
CA LEU A 82 -0.36 4.59 -6.14
C LEU A 82 1.04 5.21 -6.11
N VAL A 83 1.35 5.93 -5.04
CA VAL A 83 2.70 6.45 -4.82
C VAL A 83 3.32 5.75 -3.63
N THR A 84 4.55 5.29 -3.80
CA THR A 84 5.33 4.66 -2.74
C THR A 84 6.67 5.35 -2.57
N LYS A 85 7.23 5.28 -1.36
CA LYS A 85 8.57 5.78 -1.06
C LYS A 85 9.40 4.73 -0.35
N ASP A 86 10.69 4.81 -0.60
CA ASP A 86 11.72 3.96 -0.01
C ASP A 86 12.90 4.84 0.38
N GLN A 87 13.50 4.56 1.53
CA GLN A 87 14.65 5.30 2.04
C GLN A 87 15.87 4.41 1.98
N HIS A 88 16.88 4.84 1.22
CA HIS A 88 18.18 4.20 1.21
C HIS A 88 19.07 4.90 2.24
N MET A 89 19.54 4.12 3.21
CA MET A 89 20.40 4.59 4.29
C MET A 89 21.85 4.19 4.03
N ASP A 90 22.78 5.05 4.46
CA ASP A 90 24.21 4.72 4.46
C ASP A 90 24.61 3.82 5.64
N GLN A 91 25.91 3.53 5.74
CA GLN A 91 26.48 2.72 6.82
C GLN A 91 26.33 3.38 8.21
N ASN A 92 26.03 4.68 8.27
CA ASN A 92 25.79 5.43 9.49
C ASN A 92 24.30 5.58 9.82
N TYR A 93 23.42 4.90 9.08
CA TYR A 93 21.96 5.02 9.18
C TYR A 93 21.41 6.41 8.80
N ASP A 94 22.19 7.24 8.08
CA ASP A 94 21.66 8.47 7.51
C ASP A 94 20.93 8.16 6.20
N VAL A 95 19.77 8.76 5.98
CA VAL A 95 19.07 8.65 4.69
C VAL A 95 19.83 9.45 3.64
N GLU A 96 20.47 8.76 2.70
CA GLU A 96 21.21 9.38 1.59
C GLU A 96 20.32 9.62 0.38
N GLN A 97 19.32 8.77 0.17
CA GLN A 97 18.51 8.79 -1.03
C GLN A 97 17.08 8.34 -0.73
N VAL A 98 16.13 9.03 -1.34
CA VAL A 98 14.72 8.64 -1.33
C VAL A 98 14.32 8.24 -2.73
N THR A 99 13.78 7.03 -2.85
CA THR A 99 13.21 6.55 -4.11
C THR A 99 11.69 6.62 -4.05
N THR A 100 11.10 7.48 -4.88
CA THR A 100 9.65 7.58 -5.06
C THR A 100 9.23 6.80 -6.30
N ARG A 101 8.29 5.87 -6.16
CA ARG A 101 7.75 5.07 -7.27
C ARG A 101 6.27 5.34 -7.47
N PHE A 102 5.87 5.46 -8.73
CA PHE A 102 4.51 5.72 -9.17
C PHE A 102 3.99 4.48 -9.90
N TYR A 103 2.90 3.91 -9.41
CA TYR A 103 2.27 2.75 -10.02
C TYR A 103 0.85 3.07 -10.46
N VAL A 104 0.40 2.48 -11.55
CA VAL A 104 -1.02 2.46 -11.92
C VAL A 104 -1.61 1.09 -11.66
N LEU A 105 -2.79 1.05 -11.06
CA LEU A 105 -3.58 -0.17 -10.96
C LEU A 105 -4.17 -0.52 -12.33
N GLU A 106 -3.75 -1.65 -12.89
CA GLU A 106 -4.28 -2.23 -14.13
C GLU A 106 -4.83 -3.63 -13.85
N LYS A 107 -6.14 -3.81 -14.09
CA LYS A 107 -6.88 -5.04 -13.74
C LYS A 107 -6.77 -5.35 -12.24
N ASN A 108 -5.85 -6.22 -11.85
CA ASN A 108 -5.60 -6.64 -10.46
C ASN A 108 -4.11 -6.51 -10.06
N GLY A 109 -3.28 -5.81 -10.84
CA GLY A 109 -1.85 -5.67 -10.58
C GLY A 109 -1.37 -4.23 -10.71
N PHE A 110 -0.24 -3.94 -10.08
CA PHE A 110 0.39 -2.63 -10.16
C PHE A 110 1.44 -2.59 -11.27
N LYS A 111 1.25 -1.69 -12.24
CA LYS A 111 2.24 -1.41 -13.26
C LYS A 111 3.06 -0.18 -12.86
N LEU A 112 4.38 -0.32 -12.79
CA LEU A 112 5.28 0.79 -12.54
C LEU A 112 5.22 1.77 -13.73
N LEU A 113 4.88 3.03 -13.46
CA LEU A 113 4.87 4.12 -14.43
C LEU A 113 6.17 4.90 -14.41
N LYS A 114 6.65 5.24 -13.22
CA LYS A 114 7.84 6.07 -13.05
C LYS A 114 8.52 5.81 -11.72
N THR A 115 9.84 5.93 -11.74
CA THR A 115 10.68 5.98 -10.56
C THR A 115 11.41 7.32 -10.56
N ILE A 116 11.39 8.00 -9.43
CA ILE A 116 12.16 9.22 -9.18
C ILE A 116 13.08 8.90 -8.02
N VAL A 117 14.36 9.19 -8.20
CA VAL A 117 15.40 8.96 -7.21
C VAL A 117 15.98 10.31 -6.86
N GLU A 118 15.81 10.72 -5.61
CA GLU A 118 16.22 12.03 -5.12
C GLU A 118 17.31 11.83 -4.06
N PRO A 119 18.52 12.37 -4.26
CA PRO A 119 19.50 12.41 -3.18
C PRO A 119 18.97 13.34 -2.09
N VAL A 120 19.03 12.89 -0.83
CA VAL A 120 18.79 13.77 0.31
C VAL A 120 20.05 14.61 0.44
N SER A 121 19.99 15.86 -0.05
CA SER A 121 21.08 16.80 0.13
C SER A 121 21.30 16.97 1.64
N LYS A 122 22.43 16.48 2.16
CA LYS A 122 22.92 16.80 3.50
C LYS A 122 23.23 18.30 3.49
N ASN A 123 22.21 19.15 3.62
CA ASN A 123 22.42 20.58 3.75
C ASN A 123 23.24 20.80 5.01
N GLN A 124 24.45 21.32 4.79
CA GLN A 124 25.47 21.69 5.75
C GLN A 124 24.87 22.22 7.05
N LYS A 125 25.26 21.60 8.15
CA LYS A 125 25.26 22.25 9.46
C LYS A 125 26.56 23.01 9.64
#